data_AF-A0A7R9C7Y4-F1
#
_entry.id   AF-A0A7R9C7Y4-F1
#
_cell.length_a   1.000
_cell.length_b   1.000
_cell.length_c   1.000
_cell.angle_alpha   90.00
_cell.angle_beta   90.00
_cell.angle_gamma   90.00
#
_symmetry.space_group_name_H-M   'P 1'
#
loop_
_entity.id
_entity.type
_entity.pdbx_description
1 polymer ?
#
loop_
_entity_poly.entity_id
_entity_poly.type
_entity_poly.pdbx_seq_one_letter_code
_entity_poly.pdbx_strand_id
1 'polypeptide(L)'
;MEKVVVYIDFEAITNPFARLLNLPSGTPFAYTLGLLNDKNQFEVKTFIMDFKMHNSLVSIWTILRKFIMSDIKKINSKVDINNVIFIGHNPVLETKCIKKLFPNNLVKPLIENQTVSLSKLTAKVFKEIYWKKTKKIFAGDEYKETIFKNMSDSNGAIASFAGYWFYVSSLKNLRSNDKKLKYFIKLDRKTLFRELRNYSKDDVNKMIYVEQHPEELKSLMKELNVKKELLKSIKTLKLDNKLTVSEIKEKIWTL
;
A
#
# COMPACT_ATOMS: atom_id res chain seq x y z
N MET A 1 6.53 -31.26 0.41
CA MET A 1 5.42 -30.49 -0.17
C MET A 1 5.98 -29.20 -0.73
N GLU A 2 5.56 -28.84 -1.94
CA GLU A 2 5.93 -27.58 -2.57
C GLU A 2 5.26 -26.42 -1.81
N LYS A 3 6.01 -25.35 -1.54
CA LYS A 3 5.49 -24.19 -0.82
C LYS A 3 4.71 -23.30 -1.80
N VAL A 4 3.53 -22.87 -1.41
CA VAL A 4 2.66 -22.04 -2.26
C VAL A 4 2.95 -20.57 -1.99
N VAL A 5 3.11 -19.79 -3.06
CA VAL A 5 3.34 -18.34 -2.99
C VAL A 5 2.01 -17.61 -2.95
N VAL A 6 1.87 -16.68 -2.00
CA VAL A 6 0.73 -15.76 -1.89
C VAL A 6 1.27 -14.33 -1.82
N TYR A 7 0.97 -13.54 -2.84
CA TYR A 7 1.24 -12.10 -2.85
C TYR A 7 0.24 -11.40 -1.93
N ILE A 8 0.69 -10.52 -1.05
CA ILE A 8 -0.20 -9.84 -0.10
C ILE A 8 0.27 -8.41 0.18
N ASP A 9 -0.70 -7.52 0.32
CA ASP A 9 -0.50 -6.13 0.73
C ASP A 9 -1.57 -5.73 1.75
N PHE A 10 -1.18 -5.02 2.81
CA PHE A 10 -2.09 -4.56 3.86
C PHE A 10 -2.26 -3.04 3.85
N GLU A 11 -3.49 -2.62 4.13
CA GLU A 11 -3.78 -1.23 4.49
C GLU A 11 -4.00 -1.12 5.99
N ALA A 12 -3.40 -0.10 6.59
CA ALA A 12 -3.45 0.09 8.03
C ALA A 12 -3.79 1.53 8.42
N ILE A 13 -4.47 1.64 9.56
CA ILE A 13 -4.69 2.93 10.21
C ILE A 13 -3.40 3.32 10.93
N THR A 14 -2.79 4.42 10.49
CA THR A 14 -1.54 4.96 11.03
C THR A 14 -1.76 6.29 11.73
N ASN A 15 -0.73 6.79 12.42
CA ASN A 15 -0.77 8.13 12.98
C ASN A 15 -0.88 9.19 11.87
N PRO A 16 -1.64 10.28 12.10
CA PRO A 16 -2.25 10.69 13.38
C PRO A 16 -3.59 10.01 13.70
N PHE A 17 -4.21 9.30 12.76
CA PHE A 17 -5.56 8.79 12.91
C PHE A 17 -5.69 7.68 13.97
N ALA A 18 -4.71 6.78 14.04
CA ALA A 18 -4.70 5.69 15.02
C ALA A 18 -4.82 6.21 16.47
N ARG A 19 -4.11 7.31 16.79
CA ARG A 19 -4.18 7.99 18.10
C ARG A 19 -5.57 8.56 18.42
N LEU A 20 -6.32 9.01 17.42
CA LEU A 20 -7.70 9.50 17.64
C LEU A 20 -8.64 8.34 18.01
N LEU A 21 -8.40 7.15 17.45
CA LEU A 21 -9.21 5.95 17.67
C LEU A 21 -8.80 5.12 18.87
N ASN A 22 -7.71 5.48 19.56
CA ASN A 22 -7.06 4.65 20.58
C ASN A 22 -6.63 3.27 20.05
N LEU A 23 -6.18 3.22 18.80
CA LEU A 23 -5.62 2.02 18.18
C LEU A 23 -4.09 2.15 18.08
N PRO A 24 -3.33 1.03 18.16
CA PRO A 24 -1.92 1.04 17.80
C PRO A 24 -1.71 1.51 16.35
N SER A 25 -0.69 2.31 16.11
CA SER A 25 -0.33 2.70 14.74
C SER A 25 0.07 1.46 13.91
N GLY A 26 -0.46 1.40 12.69
CA GLY A 26 -0.30 0.23 11.84
C GLY A 26 -1.29 -0.89 12.17
N THR A 27 -2.47 -0.57 12.72
CA THR A 27 -3.55 -1.55 12.87
C THR A 27 -4.16 -1.83 11.49
N PRO A 28 -4.06 -3.06 10.95
CA PRO A 28 -4.59 -3.37 9.63
C PRO A 28 -6.11 -3.35 9.62
N PHE A 29 -6.68 -2.91 8.49
CA PHE A 29 -8.12 -2.92 8.28
C PHE A 29 -8.53 -3.40 6.89
N ALA A 30 -7.60 -3.48 5.95
CA ALA A 30 -7.82 -4.12 4.66
C ALA A 30 -6.59 -4.94 4.28
N TYR A 31 -6.81 -5.92 3.41
CA TYR A 31 -5.74 -6.59 2.69
C TYR A 31 -6.19 -6.90 1.28
N THR A 32 -5.23 -7.01 0.38
CA THR A 32 -5.41 -7.72 -0.88
C THR A 32 -4.44 -8.88 -0.91
N LEU A 33 -4.90 -10.05 -1.36
CA LEU A 33 -4.03 -11.18 -1.65
C LEU A 33 -4.25 -11.72 -3.06
N GLY A 34 -3.20 -12.32 -3.63
CA GLY A 34 -3.24 -12.94 -4.94
C GLY A 34 -2.41 -14.23 -4.97
N LEU A 35 -2.91 -15.25 -5.65
CA LEU A 35 -2.24 -16.54 -5.86
C LEU A 35 -2.82 -17.24 -7.09
N LEU A 36 -2.15 -18.32 -7.51
CA LEU A 36 -2.62 -19.18 -8.59
C LEU A 36 -3.81 -20.03 -8.13
N ASN A 37 -4.88 -20.01 -8.91
CA ASN A 37 -6.02 -20.91 -8.76
C ASN A 37 -5.71 -22.32 -9.29
N ASP A 38 -6.68 -23.23 -9.20
CA ASP A 38 -6.56 -24.61 -9.70
C ASP A 38 -6.33 -24.72 -11.22
N LYS A 39 -6.47 -23.63 -11.98
CA LYS A 39 -6.23 -23.54 -13.43
C LYS A 39 -4.92 -22.81 -13.78
N ASN A 40 -4.02 -22.62 -12.80
CA ASN A 40 -2.78 -21.86 -12.96
C ASN A 40 -2.99 -20.42 -13.47
N GLN A 41 -4.10 -19.80 -13.08
CA GLN A 41 -4.38 -18.39 -13.35
C GLN A 41 -4.35 -17.60 -12.05
N PHE A 42 -3.74 -16.42 -12.07
CA PHE A 42 -3.74 -15.53 -10.92
C PHE A 42 -5.15 -15.00 -10.65
N GLU A 43 -5.62 -15.20 -9.42
CA GLU A 43 -6.82 -14.54 -8.91
C GLU A 43 -6.46 -13.69 -7.69
N VAL A 44 -7.14 -12.55 -7.57
CA VAL A 44 -6.91 -11.57 -6.51
C VAL A 44 -8.19 -11.34 -5.72
N LYS A 45 -8.10 -11.34 -4.39
CA LYS A 45 -9.19 -11.01 -3.46
C LYS A 45 -8.77 -9.85 -2.56
N THR A 46 -9.69 -8.90 -2.42
CA THR A 46 -9.53 -7.76 -1.50
C THR A 46 -10.59 -7.82 -0.42
N PHE A 47 -10.16 -7.75 0.83
CA PHE A 47 -10.99 -7.64 2.01
C PHE A 47 -10.85 -6.25 2.62
N ILE A 48 -11.96 -5.64 3.03
CA ILE A 48 -11.99 -4.38 3.78
C ILE A 48 -12.91 -4.61 4.99
N MET A 49 -12.41 -4.27 6.18
CA MET A 49 -13.08 -4.50 7.46
C MET A 49 -14.44 -3.78 7.53
N ASP A 50 -15.46 -4.49 8.03
CA ASP A 50 -16.68 -3.85 8.48
C ASP A 50 -16.62 -3.53 9.98
N PHE A 51 -16.23 -2.29 10.29
CA PHE A 51 -16.14 -1.81 11.67
C PHE A 51 -17.48 -1.74 12.42
N LYS A 52 -18.63 -1.87 11.73
CA LYS A 52 -19.91 -2.03 12.43
C LYS A 52 -19.98 -3.34 13.21
N MET A 53 -19.30 -4.37 12.71
CA MET A 53 -19.25 -5.70 13.33
C MET A 53 -17.97 -5.91 14.15
N HIS A 54 -16.87 -5.29 13.74
CA HIS A 54 -15.53 -5.60 14.25
C HIS A 54 -14.72 -4.33 14.52
N ASN A 55 -14.91 -3.73 15.69
CA ASN A 55 -14.24 -2.48 16.08
C ASN A 55 -13.20 -2.64 17.21
N SER A 56 -13.12 -3.79 17.87
CA SER A 56 -12.06 -4.05 18.86
C SER A 56 -10.81 -4.63 18.19
N LEU A 57 -9.63 -4.31 18.74
CA LEU A 57 -8.36 -4.81 18.22
C LEU A 57 -8.34 -6.36 18.12
N VAL A 58 -8.86 -7.05 19.14
CA VAL A 58 -8.95 -8.52 19.16
C VAL A 58 -9.86 -9.03 18.03
N SER A 59 -11.03 -8.41 17.84
CA SER A 59 -11.94 -8.79 16.75
C SER A 59 -11.33 -8.56 15.38
N ILE A 60 -10.59 -7.46 15.18
CA ILE A 60 -9.91 -7.13 13.93
C ILE A 60 -8.93 -8.24 13.56
N TRP A 61 -8.03 -8.63 14.47
CA TRP A 61 -7.05 -9.69 14.20
C TRP A 61 -7.71 -11.06 13.95
N THR A 62 -8.73 -11.40 14.72
CA THR A 62 -9.47 -12.66 14.58
C THR A 62 -10.11 -12.78 13.19
N ILE A 63 -10.74 -11.69 12.73
CA ILE A 63 -11.44 -11.64 11.47
C ILE A 63 -10.47 -11.63 10.30
N LEU A 64 -9.39 -10.86 10.37
CA LEU A 64 -8.34 -10.90 9.35
C LEU A 64 -7.78 -12.31 9.17
N ARG A 65 -7.48 -13.03 10.26
CA ARG A 65 -7.00 -14.42 10.19
C ARG A 65 -8.00 -15.31 9.46
N LYS A 66 -9.28 -15.26 9.88
CA LYS A 66 -10.36 -16.08 9.33
C LYS A 66 -10.56 -15.83 7.83
N PHE A 67 -10.60 -14.57 7.42
CA PHE A 67 -10.86 -14.21 6.03
C PHE A 67 -9.67 -14.49 5.12
N ILE A 68 -8.42 -14.28 5.56
CA ILE A 68 -7.25 -14.64 4.76
C ILE A 68 -7.25 -16.14 4.46
N MET A 69 -7.48 -16.99 5.49
CA MET A 69 -7.57 -18.44 5.30
C MET A 69 -8.70 -18.82 4.34
N SER A 70 -9.87 -18.19 4.51
CA SER A 70 -11.03 -18.44 3.65
C SER A 70 -10.80 -18.01 2.20
N ASP A 71 -10.20 -16.84 1.97
CA ASP A 71 -10.00 -16.31 0.62
C ASP A 71 -8.90 -17.06 -0.13
N ILE A 72 -7.83 -17.50 0.55
CA ILE A 72 -6.85 -18.44 -0.03
C ILE A 72 -7.54 -19.72 -0.48
N LYS A 73 -8.37 -20.33 0.39
CA LYS A 73 -9.11 -21.56 0.07
C LYS A 73 -10.15 -21.38 -1.04
N LYS A 74 -10.76 -20.20 -1.17
CA LYS A 74 -11.68 -19.88 -2.28
C LYS A 74 -10.97 -19.78 -3.62
N ILE A 75 -9.77 -19.21 -3.64
CA ILE A 75 -8.96 -19.10 -4.87
C ILE A 75 -8.39 -20.47 -5.25
N ASN A 76 -7.83 -21.18 -4.26
CA ASN A 76 -7.24 -22.50 -4.47
C ASN A 76 -7.51 -23.40 -3.24
N SER A 77 -8.43 -24.34 -3.42
CA SER A 77 -8.94 -25.21 -2.35
C SER A 77 -7.87 -26.15 -1.78
N LYS A 78 -6.81 -26.43 -2.55
CA LYS A 78 -5.73 -27.36 -2.19
C LYS A 78 -4.65 -26.74 -1.32
N VAL A 79 -4.59 -25.41 -1.22
CA VAL A 79 -3.54 -24.72 -0.46
C VAL A 79 -3.72 -24.93 1.03
N ASP A 80 -2.72 -25.48 1.70
CA ASP A 80 -2.64 -25.45 3.17
C ASP A 80 -1.92 -24.18 3.60
N ILE A 81 -2.55 -23.42 4.50
CA ILE A 81 -2.01 -22.18 5.05
C ILE A 81 -0.62 -22.38 5.67
N ASN A 82 -0.34 -23.54 6.27
CA ASN A 82 0.97 -23.80 6.89
C ASN A 82 2.11 -23.87 5.87
N ASN A 83 1.79 -24.12 4.60
CA ASN A 83 2.76 -24.24 3.50
C ASN A 83 2.85 -22.97 2.63
N VAL A 84 2.23 -21.87 3.08
CA VAL A 84 2.24 -20.60 2.35
C VAL A 84 3.50 -19.78 2.67
N ILE A 85 4.12 -19.25 1.63
CA ILE A 85 5.07 -18.13 1.70
C ILE A 85 4.33 -16.88 1.27
N PHE A 86 4.30 -15.87 2.14
CA PHE A 86 3.74 -14.57 1.81
C PHE A 86 4.80 -13.68 1.16
N ILE A 87 4.45 -13.03 0.07
CA ILE A 87 5.31 -12.10 -0.66
C ILE A 87 4.70 -10.70 -0.63
N GLY A 88 5.48 -9.70 -0.24
CA GLY A 88 5.10 -8.28 -0.33
C GLY A 88 6.22 -7.46 -0.94
N HIS A 89 5.92 -6.29 -1.53
CA HIS A 89 6.93 -5.48 -2.22
C HIS A 89 8.04 -4.97 -1.29
N ASN A 90 7.65 -4.33 -0.19
CA ASN A 90 8.53 -3.91 0.91
C ASN A 90 7.87 -4.29 2.24
N PRO A 91 7.99 -5.56 2.67
CA PRO A 91 6.99 -6.22 3.50
C PRO A 91 7.14 -5.90 5.00
N VAL A 92 7.38 -4.66 5.40
CA VAL A 92 7.53 -4.30 6.82
C VAL A 92 6.19 -4.46 7.56
N LEU A 93 5.11 -3.93 6.99
CA LEU A 93 3.76 -4.06 7.56
C LEU A 93 3.27 -5.50 7.43
N GLU A 94 3.49 -6.11 6.26
CA GLU A 94 3.11 -7.49 5.95
C GLU A 94 3.78 -8.45 6.93
N THR A 95 5.08 -8.28 7.20
CA THR A 95 5.81 -9.09 8.18
C THR A 95 5.17 -8.96 9.55
N LYS A 96 4.87 -7.74 10.02
CA LYS A 96 4.23 -7.51 11.32
C LYS A 96 2.85 -8.16 11.40
N CYS A 97 2.02 -7.99 10.36
CA CYS A 97 0.66 -8.54 10.32
C CYS A 97 0.68 -10.07 10.22
N ILE A 98 1.43 -10.62 9.27
CA ILE A 98 1.51 -12.06 9.05
C ILE A 98 2.15 -12.78 10.23
N LYS A 99 3.23 -12.26 10.84
CA LYS A 99 3.80 -12.91 12.03
C LYS A 99 2.85 -12.92 13.22
N LYS A 100 1.96 -11.95 13.32
CA LYS A 100 0.90 -11.96 14.33
C LYS A 100 -0.23 -12.95 13.99
N LEU A 101 -0.60 -13.05 12.73
CA LEU A 101 -1.71 -13.88 12.27
C LEU A 101 -1.33 -15.35 12.09
N PHE A 102 -0.11 -15.62 11.61
CA PHE A 102 0.43 -16.92 11.24
C PHE A 102 1.96 -16.97 11.57
N PRO A 103 2.33 -17.20 12.84
CA PRO A 103 3.71 -17.04 13.31
C PRO A 103 4.77 -17.85 12.54
N ASN A 104 4.40 -19.05 12.08
CA ASN A 104 5.29 -20.00 11.42
C ASN A 104 5.47 -19.74 9.93
N ASN A 105 4.62 -18.90 9.32
CA ASN A 105 4.70 -18.61 7.89
C ASN A 105 5.87 -17.69 7.57
N LEU A 106 6.49 -17.91 6.40
CA LEU A 106 7.54 -17.04 5.90
C LEU A 106 6.93 -15.82 5.21
N VAL A 107 7.59 -14.69 5.38
CA VAL A 107 7.32 -13.46 4.63
C VAL A 107 8.61 -13.07 3.94
N LYS A 108 8.56 -12.86 2.62
CA LYS A 108 9.72 -12.45 1.82
C LYS A 108 9.41 -11.18 1.02
N PRO A 109 10.43 -10.35 0.74
CA PRO A 109 10.27 -9.28 -0.23
C PRO A 109 10.08 -9.86 -1.63
N LEU A 110 9.31 -9.16 -2.47
CA LEU A 110 9.17 -9.47 -3.90
C LEU A 110 10.52 -9.40 -4.62
N ILE A 111 11.34 -8.41 -4.26
CA ILE A 111 12.68 -8.20 -4.80
C ILE A 111 13.62 -7.93 -3.63
N GLU A 112 14.67 -8.74 -3.48
CA GLU A 112 15.66 -8.55 -2.43
C GLU A 112 16.39 -7.20 -2.57
N ASN A 113 16.67 -6.54 -1.45
CA ASN A 113 17.45 -5.29 -1.36
C ASN A 113 16.91 -4.13 -2.21
N GLN A 114 15.62 -4.13 -2.54
CA GLN A 114 15.04 -3.14 -3.43
C GLN A 114 14.65 -1.84 -2.71
N THR A 115 15.06 -0.70 -3.27
CA THR A 115 14.71 0.65 -2.76
C THR A 115 13.72 1.40 -3.64
N VAL A 116 13.36 0.84 -4.79
CA VAL A 116 12.43 1.44 -5.75
C VAL A 116 10.98 1.07 -5.40
N SER A 117 10.07 2.05 -5.43
CA SER A 117 8.65 1.80 -5.21
C SER A 117 8.01 1.02 -6.37
N LEU A 118 7.02 0.18 -6.04
CA LEU A 118 6.33 -0.65 -7.01
C LEU A 118 5.71 0.17 -8.16
N SER A 119 5.07 1.30 -7.85
CA SER A 119 4.50 2.21 -8.85
C SER A 119 5.53 2.78 -9.83
N LYS A 120 6.81 2.90 -9.46
CA LYS A 120 7.88 3.31 -10.40
C LYS A 120 8.30 2.15 -11.30
N LEU A 121 8.35 0.93 -10.75
CA LEU A 121 8.70 -0.28 -11.51
C LEU A 121 7.62 -0.63 -12.55
N THR A 122 6.37 -0.25 -12.30
CA THR A 122 5.25 -0.62 -13.15
C THR A 122 4.63 0.55 -13.92
N ALA A 123 5.21 1.75 -13.83
CA ALA A 123 4.66 3.01 -14.39
C ALA A 123 4.38 2.98 -15.91
N LYS A 124 5.09 2.14 -16.67
CA LYS A 124 4.87 2.00 -18.12
C LYS A 124 3.53 1.34 -18.44
N VAL A 125 3.05 0.47 -17.55
CA VAL A 125 1.84 -0.35 -17.74
C VAL A 125 0.69 0.16 -16.86
N PHE A 126 0.97 0.46 -15.59
CA PHE A 126 -0.03 0.88 -14.61
C PHE A 126 -0.06 2.41 -14.52
N LYS A 127 -1.12 3.02 -15.06
CA LYS A 127 -1.29 4.48 -15.18
C LYS A 127 -2.51 5.01 -14.40
N GLU A 128 -3.09 4.19 -13.54
CA GLU A 128 -4.33 4.51 -12.84
C GLU A 128 -4.15 5.72 -11.91
N ILE A 129 -5.13 6.62 -11.94
CA ILE A 129 -5.20 7.78 -11.04
C ILE A 129 -6.17 7.44 -9.92
N TYR A 130 -5.64 7.16 -8.72
CA TYR A 130 -6.45 6.81 -7.57
C TYR A 130 -7.10 8.02 -6.88
N TRP A 131 -8.15 7.75 -6.12
CA TRP A 131 -8.81 8.69 -5.19
C TRP A 131 -9.39 9.94 -5.83
N LYS A 132 -9.71 9.93 -7.13
CA LYS A 132 -10.20 11.11 -7.88
C LYS A 132 -11.38 11.81 -7.20
N LYS A 133 -12.36 11.05 -6.70
CA LYS A 133 -13.55 11.62 -6.05
C LYS A 133 -13.23 12.07 -4.63
N THR A 134 -12.48 11.27 -3.87
CA THR A 134 -12.07 11.62 -2.49
C THR A 134 -11.21 12.90 -2.48
N LYS A 135 -10.23 13.02 -3.38
CA LYS A 135 -9.39 14.22 -3.54
C LYS A 135 -10.19 15.46 -3.92
N LYS A 136 -11.25 15.32 -4.73
CA LYS A 136 -12.14 16.45 -5.06
C LYS A 136 -12.89 16.98 -3.83
N ILE A 137 -13.30 16.09 -2.92
CA ILE A 137 -13.99 16.51 -1.68
C ILE A 137 -12.99 17.17 -0.72
N PHE A 138 -11.78 16.63 -0.60
CA PHE A 138 -10.69 17.23 0.17
C PHE A 138 -10.37 18.67 -0.24
N ALA A 139 -10.37 18.96 -1.54
CA ALA A 139 -10.13 20.29 -2.06
C ALA A 139 -11.28 21.29 -1.81
N GLY A 140 -12.49 20.81 -1.47
CA GLY A 140 -13.65 21.66 -1.21
C GLY A 140 -13.95 21.90 0.27
N ASP A 141 -13.13 21.38 1.20
CA ASP A 141 -13.31 21.56 2.64
C ASP A 141 -12.41 22.68 3.16
N GLU A 142 -12.94 23.91 3.21
CA GLU A 142 -12.20 25.12 3.60
C GLU A 142 -11.64 25.07 5.03
N TYR A 143 -12.30 24.36 5.95
CA TYR A 143 -11.90 24.32 7.36
C TYR A 143 -10.66 23.46 7.61
N LYS A 144 -10.42 22.45 6.75
CA LYS A 144 -9.30 21.50 6.89
C LYS A 144 -8.41 21.45 5.65
N GLU A 145 -8.55 22.44 4.76
CA GLU A 145 -7.95 22.46 3.43
C GLU A 145 -6.45 22.16 3.48
N THR A 146 -5.69 22.84 4.33
CA THR A 146 -4.22 22.66 4.45
C THR A 146 -3.83 21.22 4.80
N ILE A 147 -4.57 20.58 5.69
CA ILE A 147 -4.28 19.20 6.14
C ILE A 147 -4.63 18.21 5.03
N PHE A 148 -5.78 18.40 4.39
CA PHE A 148 -6.23 17.53 3.31
C PHE A 148 -5.43 17.70 2.03
N LYS A 149 -4.95 18.91 1.74
CA LYS A 149 -4.04 19.20 0.63
C LYS A 149 -2.74 18.44 0.79
N ASN A 150 -2.10 18.55 1.96
CA ASN A 150 -0.86 17.81 2.25
C ASN A 150 -1.06 16.28 2.21
N MET A 151 -2.22 15.79 2.65
CA MET A 151 -2.54 14.35 2.59
C MET A 151 -2.82 13.88 1.15
N SER A 152 -3.36 14.74 0.28
CA SER A 152 -3.78 14.38 -1.09
C SER A 152 -2.62 13.97 -2.00
N ASP A 153 -1.39 14.32 -1.62
CA ASP A 153 -0.16 13.99 -2.34
C ASP A 153 0.31 12.54 -2.10
N SER A 154 -0.22 11.87 -1.07
CA SER A 154 0.18 10.51 -0.70
C SER A 154 -1.01 9.55 -0.70
N ASN A 155 -1.06 8.65 -1.70
CA ASN A 155 -2.13 7.65 -1.80
C ASN A 155 -2.21 6.75 -0.54
N GLY A 156 -1.07 6.40 0.06
CA GLY A 156 -1.04 5.64 1.32
C GLY A 156 -1.59 6.43 2.51
N ALA A 157 -1.42 7.75 2.53
CA ALA A 157 -2.04 8.59 3.56
C ALA A 157 -3.57 8.63 3.41
N ILE A 158 -4.07 8.69 2.17
CA ILE A 158 -5.51 8.60 1.88
C ILE A 158 -6.07 7.22 2.27
N ALA A 159 -5.33 6.14 2.01
CA ALA A 159 -5.72 4.79 2.43
C ALA A 159 -5.82 4.68 3.96
N SER A 160 -4.84 5.19 4.69
CA SER A 160 -4.87 5.27 6.17
C SER A 160 -6.06 6.10 6.68
N PHE A 161 -6.33 7.24 6.04
CA PHE A 161 -7.52 8.05 6.33
C PHE A 161 -8.82 7.29 6.03
N ALA A 162 -8.88 6.50 4.96
CA ALA A 162 -10.07 5.72 4.62
C ALA A 162 -10.41 4.73 5.73
N GLY A 163 -9.40 4.04 6.30
CA GLY A 163 -9.59 3.17 7.46
C GLY A 163 -10.13 3.91 8.68
N TYR A 164 -9.59 5.09 8.97
CA TYR A 164 -10.13 5.98 9.99
C TYR A 164 -11.58 6.38 9.73
N TRP A 165 -11.90 6.76 8.50
CA TRP A 165 -13.22 7.19 8.11
C TRP A 165 -14.24 6.06 8.24
N PHE A 166 -13.90 4.84 7.80
CA PHE A 166 -14.75 3.66 7.98
C PHE A 166 -14.98 3.32 9.45
N TYR A 167 -13.95 3.47 10.28
CA TYR A 167 -14.06 3.24 11.72
C TYR A 167 -15.01 4.26 12.35
N VAL A 168 -14.75 5.56 12.19
CA VAL A 168 -15.57 6.62 12.81
C VAL A 168 -17.01 6.60 12.30
N SER A 169 -17.22 6.39 10.99
CA SER A 169 -18.56 6.28 10.40
C SER A 169 -19.36 5.07 10.88
N SER A 170 -18.72 4.08 11.52
CA SER A 170 -19.40 2.92 12.11
C SER A 170 -19.85 3.16 13.57
N LEU A 171 -19.29 4.17 14.24
CA LEU A 171 -19.61 4.47 15.63
C LEU A 171 -20.96 5.18 15.74
N LYS A 172 -21.70 4.87 16.81
CA LYS A 172 -22.99 5.51 17.13
C LYS A 172 -22.80 6.48 18.29
N ASN A 173 -23.65 7.51 18.36
CA ASN A 173 -23.79 8.41 19.51
C ASN A 173 -22.49 9.16 19.90
N LEU A 174 -21.65 9.51 18.92
CA LEU A 174 -20.49 10.37 19.17
C LEU A 174 -20.95 11.77 19.57
N ARG A 175 -20.40 12.31 20.67
CA ARG A 175 -20.59 13.72 21.06
C ARG A 175 -19.94 14.62 20.02
N SER A 176 -20.47 15.82 19.83
CA SER A 176 -19.95 16.81 18.88
C SER A 176 -18.47 17.17 19.11
N ASN A 177 -18.00 17.11 20.36
CA ASN A 177 -16.63 17.37 20.76
C ASN A 177 -15.73 16.12 20.87
N ASP A 178 -16.19 14.94 20.43
CA ASP A 178 -15.35 13.74 20.47
C ASP A 178 -14.12 13.93 19.55
N LYS A 179 -12.92 13.69 20.10
CA LYS A 179 -11.65 13.79 19.35
C LYS A 179 -11.64 12.97 18.06
N LYS A 180 -12.41 11.88 17.97
CA LYS A 180 -12.55 11.03 16.78
C LYS A 180 -13.20 11.75 15.61
N LEU A 181 -13.87 12.89 15.84
CA LEU A 181 -14.46 13.71 14.79
C LEU A 181 -13.48 14.75 14.22
N LYS A 182 -12.28 14.90 14.81
CA LYS A 182 -11.30 15.96 14.45
C LYS A 182 -11.05 16.06 12.94
N TYR A 183 -10.87 14.94 12.24
CA TYR A 183 -10.66 14.90 10.79
C TYR A 183 -11.83 14.28 10.03
N PHE A 184 -12.97 14.05 10.71
CA PHE A 184 -14.12 13.43 10.07
C PHE A 184 -14.78 14.47 9.15
N ILE A 185 -15.07 14.04 7.92
CA ILE A 185 -15.77 14.81 6.90
C ILE A 185 -16.79 13.91 6.22
N LYS A 186 -17.80 14.49 5.59
CA LYS A 186 -18.84 13.71 4.90
C LYS A 186 -18.29 13.15 3.58
N LEU A 187 -18.22 11.83 3.47
CA LEU A 187 -17.90 11.12 2.22
C LEU A 187 -19.01 10.13 1.87
N ASP A 188 -19.11 9.80 0.58
CA ASP A 188 -19.90 8.67 0.15
C ASP A 188 -19.15 7.36 0.45
N ARG A 189 -19.71 6.54 1.35
CA ARG A 189 -19.09 5.27 1.78
C ARG A 189 -18.83 4.34 0.59
N LYS A 190 -19.76 4.26 -0.36
CA LYS A 190 -19.63 3.35 -1.52
C LYS A 190 -18.48 3.77 -2.43
N THR A 191 -18.35 5.07 -2.68
CA THR A 191 -17.25 5.64 -3.45
C THR A 191 -15.91 5.39 -2.78
N LEU A 192 -15.76 5.73 -1.48
CA LEU A 192 -14.51 5.53 -0.76
C LEU A 192 -14.11 4.04 -0.74
N PHE A 193 -15.07 3.15 -0.53
CA PHE A 193 -14.85 1.71 -0.53
C PHE A 193 -14.34 1.21 -1.89
N ARG A 194 -14.92 1.70 -2.98
CA ARG A 194 -14.50 1.34 -4.34
C ARG A 194 -13.11 1.89 -4.67
N GLU A 195 -12.81 3.14 -4.30
CA GLU A 195 -11.49 3.73 -4.54
C GLU A 195 -10.40 3.00 -3.76
N LEU A 196 -10.65 2.69 -2.47
CA LEU A 196 -9.74 1.87 -1.66
C LEU A 196 -9.53 0.49 -2.26
N ARG A 197 -10.61 -0.21 -2.60
CA ARG A 197 -10.53 -1.55 -3.20
C ARG A 197 -9.70 -1.53 -4.49
N ASN A 198 -9.90 -0.55 -5.35
CA ASN A 198 -9.15 -0.44 -6.60
C ASN A 198 -7.66 -0.18 -6.34
N TYR A 199 -7.35 0.77 -5.45
CA TYR A 199 -5.97 1.08 -5.04
C TYR A 199 -5.25 -0.16 -4.50
N SER A 200 -5.81 -0.80 -3.47
CA SER A 200 -5.17 -1.97 -2.84
C SER A 200 -5.16 -3.20 -3.75
N LYS A 201 -6.13 -3.36 -4.66
CA LYS A 201 -6.10 -4.44 -5.66
C LYS A 201 -4.95 -4.26 -6.63
N ASP A 202 -4.73 -3.02 -7.07
CA ASP A 202 -3.74 -2.71 -8.07
C ASP A 202 -2.31 -2.94 -7.57
N ASP A 203 -2.03 -2.71 -6.28
CA ASP A 203 -0.70 -2.99 -5.72
C ASP A 203 -0.35 -4.49 -5.76
N VAL A 204 -1.29 -5.40 -5.50
CA VAL A 204 -1.05 -6.84 -5.69
C VAL A 204 -0.94 -7.23 -7.16
N ASN A 205 -1.76 -6.64 -8.04
CA ASN A 205 -1.63 -6.88 -9.48
C ASN A 205 -0.25 -6.45 -10.00
N LYS A 206 0.29 -5.34 -9.52
CA LYS A 206 1.64 -4.90 -9.86
C LYS A 206 2.69 -5.89 -9.38
N MET A 207 2.55 -6.46 -8.17
CA MET A 207 3.47 -7.49 -7.68
C MET A 207 3.46 -8.73 -8.56
N ILE A 208 2.25 -9.20 -8.94
CA ILE A 208 2.08 -10.32 -9.87
C ILE A 208 2.68 -10.00 -11.25
N TYR A 209 2.44 -8.80 -11.78
CA TYR A 209 3.02 -8.37 -13.04
C TYR A 209 4.55 -8.42 -13.02
N VAL A 210 5.14 -7.90 -11.94
CA VAL A 210 6.60 -7.89 -11.73
C VAL A 210 7.16 -9.32 -11.68
N GLU A 211 6.50 -10.25 -11.01
CA GLU A 211 6.87 -11.67 -11.02
C GLU A 211 6.84 -12.25 -12.44
N GLN A 212 5.80 -11.94 -13.21
CA GLN A 212 5.60 -12.51 -14.55
C GLN A 212 6.55 -11.94 -15.60
N HIS A 213 7.23 -10.82 -15.33
CA HIS A 213 8.11 -10.12 -16.29
C HIS A 213 9.49 -9.80 -15.69
N PRO A 214 10.26 -10.82 -15.26
CA PRO A 214 11.51 -10.61 -14.52
C PRO A 214 12.62 -9.94 -15.36
N GLU A 215 12.67 -10.21 -16.67
CA GLU A 215 13.69 -9.62 -17.56
C GLU A 215 13.45 -8.12 -17.81
N GLU A 216 12.18 -7.73 -18.02
CA GLU A 216 11.80 -6.31 -18.14
C GLU A 216 12.12 -5.55 -16.86
N LEU A 217 11.83 -6.16 -15.71
CA LEU A 217 12.14 -5.60 -14.40
C LEU A 217 13.64 -5.38 -14.23
N LYS A 218 14.47 -6.38 -14.56
CA LYS A 218 15.93 -6.28 -14.43
C LYS A 218 16.49 -5.13 -15.26
N SER A 219 16.00 -4.97 -16.49
CA SER A 219 16.37 -3.86 -17.37
C SER A 219 15.97 -2.50 -16.77
N LEU A 220 14.71 -2.38 -16.32
CA LEU A 220 14.20 -1.14 -15.71
C LEU A 220 14.91 -0.79 -14.40
N MET A 221 15.22 -1.79 -13.56
CA MET A 221 15.99 -1.57 -12.34
C MET A 221 17.38 -1.03 -12.65
N LYS A 222 18.05 -1.56 -13.68
CA LYS A 222 19.34 -1.04 -14.14
C LYS A 222 19.21 0.41 -14.62
N GLU A 223 18.20 0.71 -15.43
CA GLU A 223 17.92 2.07 -15.92
C GLU A 223 17.69 3.07 -14.75
N LEU A 224 16.85 2.69 -13.79
CA LEU A 224 16.52 3.53 -12.63
C LEU A 224 17.73 3.75 -11.72
N ASN A 225 18.56 2.74 -11.52
CA ASN A 225 19.79 2.86 -10.73
C ASN A 225 20.79 3.79 -11.43
N VAL A 226 21.01 3.63 -12.73
CA VAL A 226 21.87 4.53 -13.53
C VAL A 226 21.36 5.96 -13.45
N LYS A 227 20.06 6.18 -13.62
CA LYS A 227 19.45 7.52 -13.52
C LYS A 227 19.62 8.13 -12.13
N LYS A 228 19.47 7.33 -11.07
CA LYS A 228 19.65 7.80 -9.68
C LYS A 228 21.09 8.22 -9.41
N GLU A 229 22.06 7.40 -9.83
CA GLU A 229 23.48 7.74 -9.69
C GLU A 229 23.85 8.96 -10.53
N LEU A 230 23.35 9.07 -11.77
CA LEU A 230 23.55 10.26 -12.60
C LEU A 230 23.02 11.53 -11.93
N LEU A 231 21.79 11.49 -11.39
CA LEU A 231 21.21 12.62 -10.67
C LEU A 231 21.99 12.99 -9.42
N LYS A 232 22.58 12.01 -8.73
CA LYS A 232 23.46 12.24 -7.58
C LYS A 232 24.74 12.93 -8.04
N SER A 233 25.39 12.44 -9.10
CA SER A 233 26.59 13.07 -9.69
C SER A 233 26.30 14.50 -10.15
N ILE A 234 25.17 14.74 -10.84
CA ILE A 234 24.74 16.10 -11.26
C ILE A 234 24.60 17.03 -10.06
N LYS A 235 23.99 16.57 -8.96
CA LYS A 235 23.86 17.38 -7.74
C LYS A 235 25.23 17.71 -7.12
N THR A 236 26.16 16.76 -7.11
CA THR A 236 27.53 16.97 -6.62
C THR A 236 28.28 18.01 -7.45
N LEU A 237 28.09 18.00 -8.77
CA LEU A 237 28.77 18.90 -9.70
C LEU A 237 28.41 20.39 -9.53
N LYS A 238 27.33 20.70 -8.79
CA LYS A 238 26.81 22.07 -8.59
C LYS A 238 26.77 22.84 -9.91
N LEU A 239 26.18 22.23 -10.93
CA LEU A 239 26.05 22.84 -12.24
C LEU A 239 25.13 24.06 -12.15
N ASP A 240 25.54 25.19 -12.74
CA ASP A 240 24.72 26.39 -12.88
C ASP A 240 24.58 26.80 -14.37
N ASN A 241 23.62 27.68 -14.65
CA ASN A 241 23.27 28.09 -16.01
C ASN A 241 24.31 29.03 -16.68
N LYS A 242 25.36 29.42 -15.96
CA LYS A 242 26.43 30.32 -16.39
C LYS A 242 27.71 29.57 -16.74
N LEU A 243 27.81 28.27 -16.41
CA LEU A 243 28.97 27.45 -16.76
C LEU A 243 29.08 27.24 -18.27
N THR A 244 30.29 27.38 -18.79
CA THR A 244 30.65 27.01 -20.15
C THR A 244 30.76 25.48 -20.30
N VAL A 245 30.67 24.98 -21.54
CA VAL A 245 30.83 23.55 -21.84
C VAL A 245 32.18 23.01 -21.36
N SER A 246 33.25 23.83 -21.36
CA SER A 246 34.58 23.42 -20.89
C SER A 246 34.59 23.23 -19.37
N GLU A 247 34.02 24.16 -18.62
CA GLU A 247 33.94 24.07 -17.15
C GLU A 247 33.05 22.90 -16.70
N ILE A 248 31.99 22.60 -17.45
CA ILE A 248 31.18 21.40 -17.20
C ILE A 248 32.01 20.13 -17.40
N LYS A 249 32.79 20.05 -18.49
CA LYS A 249 33.67 18.89 -18.76
C LYS A 249 34.73 18.71 -17.68
N GLU A 250 35.36 19.79 -17.23
CA GLU A 250 36.37 19.76 -16.17
C GLU A 250 35.77 19.30 -14.83
N LYS A 251 34.58 19.80 -14.48
CA LYS A 251 33.85 19.34 -13.30
C LYS A 251 33.49 17.85 -13.38
N ILE A 252 33.10 17.34 -14.56
CA ILE A 252 32.84 15.91 -14.77
C ILE A 252 34.12 15.09 -14.64
N TRP A 253 35.25 15.58 -15.16
CA TRP A 253 36.53 14.88 -15.12
C TRP A 253 37.15 14.81 -13.72
N THR A 254 36.71 15.68 -12.80
CA THR A 254 37.17 15.77 -11.41
C THR A 254 36.27 15.05 -10.41
N LEU A 255 35.18 14.42 -10.88
CA LEU A 255 34.33 13.48 -10.11
C LEU A 255 34.99 12.11 -9.99
#